data_AF-L7KG90-F1
#
_entry.id   AF-L7KG90-F1
#
_cell.length_a   1.000
_cell.length_b   1.000
_cell.length_c   1.000
_cell.angle_alpha   90.00
_cell.angle_beta   90.00
_cell.angle_gamma   90.00
#
_symmetry.space_group_name_H-M   'P 1'
#
loop_
_entity.id
_entity.type
_entity.pdbx_description
1 polymer ?
#
loop_
_entity_poly.entity_id
_entity_poly.type
_entity_poly.pdbx_seq_one_letter_code
_entity_poly.pdbx_strand_id
1 'polypeptide(L)'
;MTEREDAVDRFRRLLSSHIGFLKRSCWLFDQGHEDEALRIATSLRVLFHDTRHATSLLTHLGMNGPEALMLGTEHNRHGPDWWMDFFVVHLDLNGPEPVRVSAACAQRYTGRPIADWWSGETLFSYDGTGYTRRAVVRAMTDQDGGAHVDAVLAGFYESLMRHGEGLSIVAEFERLGATPFENGVPQYAGNAHLALMRQLAHEVLATVSYFEWPVQDSPIVPWTTRFPTKANATMTRNVDE
;
A
#
# COMPACT_ATOMS: atom_id res chain seq x y z
N MET A 1 -16.44 -35.37 4.35
CA MET A 1 -15.47 -34.27 4.50
C MET A 1 -14.13 -34.79 4.03
N THR A 2 -13.70 -34.32 2.87
CA THR A 2 -12.44 -34.71 2.24
C THR A 2 -11.32 -33.76 2.65
N GLU A 3 -10.05 -34.21 2.67
CA GLU A 3 -8.88 -33.37 3.03
C GLU A 3 -8.82 -32.05 2.23
N ARG A 4 -9.34 -32.05 0.99
CA ARG A 4 -9.43 -30.89 0.13
C ARG A 4 -10.44 -29.84 0.63
N GLU A 5 -11.59 -30.28 1.15
CA GLU A 5 -12.60 -29.38 1.72
C GLU A 5 -12.04 -28.70 2.99
N ASP A 6 -11.39 -29.47 3.86
CA ASP A 6 -10.77 -28.94 5.08
C ASP A 6 -9.67 -27.91 4.77
N ALA A 7 -8.88 -28.13 3.71
CA ALA A 7 -7.87 -27.19 3.25
C ALA A 7 -8.47 -25.87 2.75
N VAL A 8 -9.54 -25.93 1.95
CA VAL A 8 -10.23 -24.73 1.44
C VAL A 8 -10.81 -23.91 2.59
N ASP A 9 -11.44 -24.56 3.58
CA ASP A 9 -11.98 -23.85 4.73
C ASP A 9 -10.90 -23.23 5.61
N ARG A 10 -9.74 -23.90 5.75
CA ARG A 10 -8.56 -23.29 6.37
C ARG A 10 -8.10 -22.04 5.61
N PHE A 11 -8.03 -22.08 4.28
CA PHE A 11 -7.63 -20.91 3.49
C PHE A 11 -8.62 -19.74 3.61
N ARG A 12 -9.94 -20.01 3.67
CA ARG A 12 -10.96 -18.98 3.94
C ARG A 12 -10.80 -18.33 5.31
N ARG A 13 -10.51 -19.12 6.35
CA ARG A 13 -10.21 -18.59 7.69
C ARG A 13 -8.95 -17.73 7.71
N LEU A 14 -7.91 -18.13 6.98
CA LEU A 14 -6.68 -17.36 6.84
C LEU A 14 -6.90 -16.06 6.05
N LEU A 15 -7.69 -16.10 4.96
CA LEU A 15 -8.10 -14.89 4.23
C LEU A 15 -8.78 -13.91 5.17
N SER A 16 -9.78 -14.37 5.92
CA SER A 16 -10.47 -13.56 6.92
C SER A 16 -9.52 -12.97 7.97
N SER A 17 -8.54 -13.77 8.42
CA SER A 17 -7.53 -13.33 9.39
C SER A 17 -6.64 -12.22 8.83
N HIS A 18 -6.11 -12.37 7.61
CA HIS A 18 -5.24 -11.38 6.98
C HIS A 18 -5.98 -10.10 6.61
N ILE A 19 -7.23 -10.18 6.16
CA ILE A 19 -8.07 -8.99 6.00
C ILE A 19 -8.31 -8.30 7.36
N GLY A 20 -8.55 -9.07 8.43
CA GLY A 20 -8.65 -8.53 9.78
C GLY A 20 -7.35 -7.88 10.28
N PHE A 21 -6.19 -8.45 9.95
CA PHE A 21 -4.88 -7.86 10.25
C PHE A 21 -4.70 -6.53 9.51
N LEU A 22 -5.02 -6.47 8.21
CA LEU A 22 -4.95 -5.24 7.44
C LEU A 22 -5.82 -4.15 8.06
N LYS A 23 -7.08 -4.44 8.41
CA LYS A 23 -7.96 -3.46 9.06
C LYS A 23 -7.36 -2.90 10.36
N ARG A 24 -6.88 -3.77 11.26
CA ARG A 24 -6.28 -3.33 12.53
C ARG A 24 -5.00 -2.55 12.34
N SER A 25 -4.15 -3.00 11.41
CA SER A 25 -2.87 -2.35 11.12
C SER A 25 -3.11 -0.97 10.50
N CYS A 26 -4.07 -0.84 9.58
CA CYS A 26 -4.51 0.45 9.05
C CYS A 26 -5.04 1.38 10.15
N TRP A 27 -5.84 0.85 11.08
CA TRP A 27 -6.37 1.65 12.20
C TRP A 27 -5.25 2.25 13.04
N LEU A 28 -4.29 1.42 13.47
CA LEU A 28 -3.17 1.82 14.30
C LEU A 28 -2.21 2.74 13.54
N PHE A 29 -1.96 2.46 12.26
CA PHE A 29 -1.20 3.33 11.37
C PHE A 29 -1.78 4.75 11.36
N ASP A 30 -3.10 4.88 11.18
CA ASP A 30 -3.79 6.16 11.15
C ASP A 30 -3.78 6.89 12.52
N GLN A 31 -3.43 6.20 13.61
CA GLN A 31 -3.19 6.76 14.96
C GLN A 31 -1.71 7.15 15.20
N GLY A 32 -0.84 7.00 14.20
CA GLY A 32 0.58 7.34 14.28
C GLY A 32 1.52 6.15 14.51
N HIS A 33 1.02 4.91 14.59
CA HIS A 33 1.85 3.70 14.65
C HIS A 33 2.27 3.26 13.24
N GLU A 34 3.10 4.08 12.58
CA GLU A 34 3.45 3.87 11.17
C GLU A 34 4.26 2.60 10.89
N ASP A 35 4.90 2.03 11.91
CA ASP A 35 5.59 0.74 11.87
C ASP A 35 4.63 -0.43 11.57
N GLU A 36 3.32 -0.26 11.77
CA GLU A 36 2.31 -1.21 11.29
C GLU A 36 2.34 -1.42 9.77
N ALA A 37 3.00 -0.55 9.00
CA ALA A 37 3.31 -0.78 7.59
C ALA A 37 4.03 -2.12 7.35
N LEU A 38 4.90 -2.56 8.26
CA LEU A 38 5.59 -3.85 8.17
C LEU A 38 4.61 -5.03 8.23
N ARG A 39 3.61 -4.94 9.10
CA ARG A 39 2.55 -5.96 9.26
C ARG A 39 1.56 -5.92 8.10
N ILE A 40 1.29 -4.73 7.57
CA ILE A 40 0.52 -4.54 6.33
C ILE A 40 1.23 -5.25 5.18
N ALA A 41 2.50 -4.92 4.93
CA ALA A 41 3.28 -5.49 3.84
C ALA A 41 3.33 -7.03 3.92
N THR A 42 3.53 -7.57 5.12
CA THR A 42 3.53 -9.02 5.36
C THR A 42 2.20 -9.65 4.99
N SER A 43 1.08 -9.03 5.37
CA SER A 43 -0.25 -9.52 4.99
C SER A 43 -0.50 -9.43 3.49
N LEU A 44 -0.08 -8.34 2.84
CA LEU A 44 -0.14 -8.20 1.38
C LEU A 44 0.66 -9.31 0.68
N ARG A 45 1.87 -9.62 1.16
CA ARG A 45 2.69 -10.71 0.61
C ARG A 45 1.97 -12.06 0.69
N VAL A 46 1.37 -12.39 1.84
CA VAL A 46 0.63 -13.66 2.00
C VAL A 46 -0.60 -13.73 1.08
N LEU A 47 -1.28 -12.60 0.86
CA LEU A 47 -2.47 -12.54 0.02
C LEU A 47 -2.14 -12.71 -1.47
N PHE A 48 -1.08 -12.07 -1.96
CA PHE A 48 -0.85 -11.89 -3.40
C PHE A 48 0.42 -12.53 -3.96
N HIS A 49 1.41 -12.86 -3.13
CA HIS A 49 2.72 -13.25 -3.63
C HIS A 49 2.88 -14.77 -3.74
N ASP A 50 2.90 -15.26 -4.97
CA ASP A 50 3.37 -16.61 -5.28
C ASP A 50 4.89 -16.64 -5.49
N THR A 51 5.50 -17.73 -5.05
CA THR A 51 6.89 -18.10 -5.36
C THR A 51 6.93 -19.54 -5.86
N ARG A 52 8.13 -20.04 -6.21
CA ARG A 52 8.31 -21.47 -6.53
C ARG A 52 7.93 -22.40 -5.37
N HIS A 53 8.05 -21.93 -4.12
CA HIS A 53 7.93 -22.75 -2.91
C HIS A 53 6.75 -22.37 -2.01
N ALA A 54 6.01 -21.31 -2.35
CA ALA A 54 4.89 -20.81 -1.58
C ALA A 54 3.81 -20.30 -2.51
N THR A 55 2.56 -20.64 -2.21
CA THR A 55 1.38 -20.21 -2.94
C THR A 55 0.59 -19.24 -2.07
N SER A 56 0.16 -18.13 -2.68
CA SER A 56 -0.61 -17.09 -2.05
C SER A 56 -2.03 -17.56 -1.70
N LEU A 57 -2.67 -16.88 -0.74
CA LEU A 57 -4.05 -17.24 -0.36
C LEU A 57 -5.03 -17.07 -1.52
N LEU A 58 -4.87 -16.03 -2.35
CA LEU A 58 -5.76 -15.83 -3.49
C LEU A 58 -5.59 -16.92 -4.55
N THR A 59 -4.37 -17.39 -4.80
CA THR A 59 -4.12 -18.52 -5.71
C THR A 59 -4.74 -19.81 -5.16
N HIS A 60 -4.55 -20.11 -3.87
CA HIS A 60 -5.18 -21.27 -3.24
C HIS A 60 -6.71 -21.26 -3.30
N LEU A 61 -7.32 -20.08 -3.28
CA LEU A 61 -8.77 -19.89 -3.35
C LEU A 61 -9.30 -19.69 -4.78
N GLY A 62 -8.43 -19.64 -5.80
CA GLY A 62 -8.82 -19.36 -7.18
C GLY A 62 -9.37 -17.95 -7.41
N MET A 63 -8.97 -16.99 -6.57
CA MET A 63 -9.48 -15.61 -6.56
C MET A 63 -8.65 -14.63 -7.41
N ASN A 64 -7.62 -15.11 -8.11
CA ASN A 64 -6.73 -14.30 -8.95
C ASN A 64 -6.73 -14.74 -10.42
N GLY A 65 -7.85 -15.29 -10.89
CA GLY A 65 -8.03 -15.64 -12.31
C GLY A 65 -8.03 -14.43 -13.24
N PRO A 66 -8.05 -14.64 -14.58
CA PRO A 66 -7.94 -13.56 -15.57
C PRO A 66 -9.01 -12.45 -15.45
N GLU A 67 -10.22 -12.82 -15.03
CA GLU A 67 -11.35 -11.89 -14.84
C GLU A 67 -11.39 -11.25 -13.45
N ALA A 68 -10.48 -11.63 -12.55
CA ALA A 68 -10.47 -11.10 -11.20
C ALA A 68 -9.89 -9.68 -11.20
N LEU A 69 -10.64 -8.76 -10.61
CA LEU A 69 -10.30 -7.34 -10.59
C LEU A 69 -9.94 -6.88 -9.17
N MET A 70 -8.99 -5.96 -9.11
CA MET A 70 -8.69 -5.11 -7.97
C MET A 70 -9.24 -3.70 -8.22
N LEU A 71 -9.68 -3.05 -7.14
CA LEU A 71 -9.89 -1.61 -7.15
C LEU A 71 -8.53 -0.92 -6.94
N GLY A 72 -8.02 -0.31 -8.00
CA GLY A 72 -6.89 0.62 -7.95
C GLY A 72 -7.37 2.04 -7.70
N THR A 73 -6.50 2.85 -7.11
CA THR A 73 -6.71 4.30 -6.97
C THR A 73 -6.65 4.96 -8.35
N GLU A 74 -7.66 5.77 -8.67
CA GLU A 74 -7.59 6.63 -9.85
C GLU A 74 -6.46 7.67 -9.66
N HIS A 75 -5.64 7.85 -10.70
CA HIS A 75 -4.57 8.85 -10.72
C HIS A 75 -4.80 9.84 -11.88
N ASN A 76 -4.54 11.11 -11.61
CA ASN A 76 -4.67 12.20 -12.57
C ASN A 76 -3.33 12.54 -13.24
N ARG A 77 -2.22 12.19 -12.57
CA ARG A 77 -0.88 12.36 -13.11
C ARG A 77 -0.61 11.31 -14.19
N HIS A 78 0.07 11.74 -15.26
CA HIS A 78 0.59 10.88 -16.32
C HIS A 78 2.11 10.76 -16.21
N GLY A 79 2.68 9.66 -16.70
CA GLY A 79 4.13 9.42 -16.62
C GLY A 79 4.58 8.81 -15.29
N PRO A 80 5.90 8.67 -15.03
CA PRO A 80 6.45 7.84 -13.96
C PRO A 80 6.18 8.34 -12.52
N ASP A 81 5.55 9.49 -12.39
CA ASP A 81 5.37 10.25 -11.15
C ASP A 81 3.95 10.15 -10.57
N TRP A 82 3.10 9.33 -11.18
CA TRP A 82 1.69 9.25 -10.80
C TRP A 82 1.47 8.67 -9.41
N TRP A 83 2.40 7.85 -8.90
CA TRP A 83 2.39 7.33 -7.53
C TRP A 83 2.32 8.43 -6.47
N MET A 84 2.72 9.67 -6.78
CA MET A 84 2.54 10.82 -5.89
C MET A 84 1.07 11.16 -5.63
N ASP A 85 0.12 10.71 -6.47
CA ASP A 85 -1.33 10.84 -6.22
C ASP A 85 -1.78 10.01 -5.01
N PHE A 86 -0.95 9.08 -4.52
CA PHE A 86 -1.24 8.28 -3.33
C PHE A 86 -1.04 9.04 -2.03
N PHE A 87 -0.52 10.25 -2.06
CA PHE A 87 -0.15 10.97 -0.85
C PHE A 87 -0.84 12.32 -0.72
N VAL A 88 -1.16 12.64 0.53
CA VAL A 88 -1.40 14.01 0.98
C VAL A 88 -0.14 14.47 1.68
N VAL A 89 0.40 15.61 1.24
CA VAL A 89 1.60 16.22 1.83
C VAL A 89 1.19 17.09 3.01
N HIS A 90 1.86 16.89 4.15
CA HIS A 90 1.73 17.67 5.37
C HIS A 90 3.00 18.47 5.59
N LEU A 91 2.84 19.76 5.88
CA LEU A 91 3.94 20.67 6.16
C LEU A 91 3.88 21.12 7.62
N ASP A 92 4.92 20.83 8.39
CA ASP A 92 5.10 21.35 9.74
C ASP A 92 6.45 22.05 9.89
N LEU A 93 6.45 23.36 9.66
CA LEU A 93 7.67 24.18 9.74
C LEU A 93 8.14 24.42 11.19
N ASN A 94 7.45 23.87 12.19
CA ASN A 94 7.87 23.91 13.59
C ASN A 94 8.50 22.61 14.09
N GLY A 95 8.39 21.52 13.33
CA GLY A 95 8.95 20.22 13.67
C GLY A 95 10.32 19.96 13.01
N PRO A 96 11.08 18.97 13.49
CA PRO A 96 12.36 18.57 12.88
C PRO A 96 12.17 17.87 11.52
N GLU A 97 10.97 17.38 11.23
CA GLU A 97 10.59 16.75 9.96
C GLU A 97 9.52 17.60 9.28
N PRO A 98 9.92 18.60 8.48
CA PRO A 98 8.99 19.61 7.99
C PRO A 98 8.08 19.11 6.86
N VAL A 99 8.41 17.96 6.27
CA VAL A 99 7.60 17.31 5.23
C VAL A 99 7.31 15.89 5.67
N ARG A 100 6.03 15.57 5.77
CA ARG A 100 5.54 14.20 5.95
C ARG A 100 4.39 13.95 5.00
N VAL A 101 4.06 12.68 4.79
CA VAL A 101 2.91 12.31 3.97
C VAL A 101 1.97 11.37 4.70
N SER A 102 0.70 11.42 4.34
CA SER A 102 -0.27 10.37 4.67
C SER A 102 -0.80 9.74 3.39
N ALA A 103 -1.24 8.49 3.47
CA ALA A 103 -1.97 7.86 2.37
C ALA A 103 -3.23 8.67 2.05
N ALA A 104 -3.46 8.98 0.77
CA ALA A 104 -4.63 9.73 0.32
C ALA A 104 -5.93 8.93 0.48
N CYS A 105 -5.85 7.59 0.48
CA CYS A 105 -6.98 6.67 0.63
C CYS A 105 -8.14 7.05 -0.30
N ALA A 106 -7.89 6.85 -1.60
CA ALA A 106 -8.73 7.24 -2.73
C ALA A 106 -10.24 7.17 -2.48
N GLN A 107 -10.94 8.19 -2.97
CA GLN A 107 -12.41 8.22 -3.03
C GLN A 107 -12.94 7.69 -4.37
N ARG A 108 -12.07 7.59 -5.39
CA ARG A 108 -12.39 7.11 -6.74
C ARG A 108 -11.48 5.95 -7.12
N TYR A 109 -12.06 4.98 -7.82
CA TYR A 109 -11.40 3.72 -8.10
C TYR A 109 -11.53 3.32 -9.57
N THR A 110 -10.47 2.72 -10.08
CA THR A 110 -10.44 2.04 -11.38
C THR A 110 -10.36 0.54 -11.16
N GLY A 111 -11.05 -0.23 -12.00
CA GLY A 111 -10.95 -1.68 -12.00
C GLY A 111 -9.77 -2.12 -12.85
N ARG A 112 -8.87 -2.93 -12.29
CA ARG A 112 -7.72 -3.51 -12.99
C ARG A 112 -7.60 -5.02 -12.72
N PRO A 113 -7.14 -5.84 -13.68
CA PRO A 113 -6.80 -7.24 -13.39
C PRO A 113 -5.85 -7.36 -12.20
N ILE A 114 -6.05 -8.36 -11.33
CA ILE A 114 -5.21 -8.52 -10.12
C ILE A 114 -3.72 -8.62 -10.50
N ALA A 115 -3.40 -9.35 -11.57
CA ALA A 115 -2.04 -9.50 -12.06
C ALA A 115 -1.40 -8.15 -12.44
N ASP A 116 -2.16 -7.27 -13.08
CA ASP A 116 -1.70 -5.94 -13.47
C ASP A 116 -1.55 -5.04 -12.26
N TRP A 117 -2.57 -4.97 -11.40
CA TRP A 117 -2.51 -4.19 -10.15
C TRP A 117 -1.30 -4.58 -9.30
N TRP A 118 -1.03 -5.88 -9.16
CA TRP A 118 0.04 -6.39 -8.32
C TRP A 118 1.42 -6.25 -8.96
N SER A 119 1.55 -6.62 -10.24
CA SER A 119 2.86 -6.84 -10.88
C SER A 119 3.05 -6.24 -12.27
N GLY A 120 1.99 -5.72 -12.90
CA GLY A 120 2.06 -5.10 -14.23
C GLY A 120 2.18 -3.58 -14.19
N GLU A 121 1.47 -2.91 -13.28
CA GLU A 121 1.46 -1.45 -13.18
C GLU A 121 2.76 -0.95 -12.52
N THR A 122 3.52 -0.16 -13.28
CA THR A 122 4.70 0.54 -12.76
C THR A 122 4.23 1.71 -11.91
N LEU A 123 4.55 1.69 -10.61
CA LEU A 123 4.29 2.79 -9.67
C LEU A 123 5.24 3.94 -9.93
N PHE A 124 6.54 3.65 -9.95
CA PHE A 124 7.60 4.64 -10.14
C PHE A 124 8.80 3.99 -10.82
N SER A 125 9.70 4.84 -11.32
CA SER A 125 10.96 4.40 -11.92
C SER A 125 12.14 4.82 -11.06
N TYR A 126 13.15 3.96 -10.97
CA TYR A 126 14.44 4.25 -10.35
C TYR A 126 15.55 3.65 -11.20
N ASP A 127 16.56 4.46 -11.53
CA ASP A 127 17.67 4.08 -12.41
C ASP A 127 17.19 3.45 -13.74
N GLY A 128 16.21 4.12 -14.39
CA GLY A 128 15.61 3.65 -15.65
C GLY A 128 14.75 2.38 -15.53
N THR A 129 14.60 1.80 -14.35
CA THR A 129 13.84 0.58 -14.09
C THR A 129 12.51 0.89 -13.43
N GLY A 130 11.41 0.35 -13.95
CA GLY A 130 10.08 0.48 -13.36
C GLY A 130 9.85 -0.50 -12.20
N TYR A 131 9.27 -0.01 -11.11
CA TYR A 131 8.95 -0.78 -9.91
C TYR A 131 7.45 -0.81 -9.65
N THR A 132 6.95 -1.95 -9.20
CA THR A 132 5.52 -2.24 -9.03
C THR A 132 5.14 -2.40 -7.56
N ARG A 133 3.82 -2.51 -7.26
CA ARG A 133 3.33 -2.82 -5.91
C ARG A 133 4.02 -4.05 -5.33
N ARG A 134 4.13 -5.12 -6.12
CA ARG A 134 4.85 -6.34 -5.75
C ARG A 134 6.28 -6.05 -5.34
N ALA A 135 7.02 -5.25 -6.10
CA ALA A 135 8.43 -4.98 -5.83
C ALA A 135 8.61 -4.29 -4.47
N VAL A 136 7.82 -3.25 -4.19
CA VAL A 136 7.92 -2.49 -2.94
C VAL A 136 7.51 -3.34 -1.74
N VAL A 137 6.39 -4.07 -1.82
CA VAL A 137 5.95 -4.95 -0.73
C VAL A 137 7.00 -6.02 -0.44
N ARG A 138 7.61 -6.60 -1.48
CA ARG A 138 8.69 -7.58 -1.30
C ARG A 138 9.93 -7.00 -0.66
N ALA A 139 10.38 -5.81 -1.07
CA ALA A 139 11.53 -5.17 -0.43
C ALA A 139 11.27 -4.95 1.07
N MET A 140 10.11 -4.40 1.44
CA MET A 140 9.78 -4.18 2.85
C MET A 140 9.67 -5.49 3.65
N THR A 141 9.06 -6.52 3.07
CA THR A 141 8.83 -7.81 3.77
C THR A 141 10.07 -8.68 3.86
N ASP A 142 10.82 -8.78 2.77
CA ASP A 142 11.96 -9.68 2.64
C ASP A 142 13.25 -9.06 3.19
N GLN A 143 13.34 -7.71 3.32
CA GLN A 143 14.60 -7.01 3.64
C GLN A 143 14.50 -6.02 4.81
N ASP A 144 13.37 -5.33 4.99
CA ASP A 144 13.26 -4.19 5.92
C ASP A 144 12.46 -4.49 7.19
N GLY A 145 12.34 -5.77 7.57
CA GLY A 145 11.80 -6.17 8.87
C GLY A 145 10.31 -6.56 8.89
N GLY A 146 9.64 -6.68 7.74
CA GLY A 146 8.30 -7.26 7.71
C GLY A 146 8.27 -8.73 8.11
N ALA A 147 9.16 -9.54 7.51
CA ALA A 147 9.35 -10.96 7.84
C ALA A 147 10.83 -11.31 8.04
N HIS A 148 11.71 -10.65 7.30
CA HIS A 148 13.16 -10.80 7.39
C HIS A 148 13.83 -9.43 7.42
N VAL A 149 15.07 -9.38 7.92
CA VAL A 149 15.90 -8.18 7.97
C VAL A 149 17.22 -8.49 7.28
N ASP A 150 17.54 -7.72 6.26
CA ASP A 150 18.80 -7.79 5.51
C ASP A 150 19.69 -6.61 5.88
N ALA A 151 21.01 -6.80 5.84
CA ALA A 151 21.98 -5.73 6.10
C ALA A 151 22.04 -4.67 4.99
N VAL A 152 21.56 -5.01 3.79
CA VAL A 152 21.57 -4.16 2.60
C VAL A 152 20.19 -4.22 1.97
N LEU A 153 19.56 -3.06 1.84
CA LEU A 153 18.26 -2.92 1.20
C LEU A 153 18.43 -2.74 -0.32
N ALA A 154 17.39 -3.06 -1.09
CA ALA A 154 17.40 -2.76 -2.52
C ALA A 154 17.48 -1.24 -2.74
N GLY A 155 18.35 -0.78 -3.67
CA GLY A 155 18.60 0.65 -3.87
C GLY A 155 17.36 1.47 -4.22
N PHE A 156 16.41 0.92 -4.98
CA PHE A 156 15.14 1.59 -5.28
C PHE A 156 14.29 1.79 -4.02
N TYR A 157 14.37 0.86 -3.07
CA TYR A 157 13.64 0.92 -1.81
C TYR A 157 14.29 1.94 -0.87
N GLU A 158 15.63 1.97 -0.78
CA GLU A 158 16.35 3.02 -0.05
C GLU A 158 16.06 4.41 -0.61
N SER A 159 15.97 4.54 -1.94
CA SER A 159 15.55 5.79 -2.59
C SER A 159 14.13 6.19 -2.16
N LEU A 160 13.20 5.23 -2.09
CA LEU A 160 11.85 5.46 -1.59
C LEU A 160 11.79 5.76 -0.08
N MET A 161 12.76 5.30 0.73
CA MET A 161 12.83 5.72 2.14
C MET A 161 13.31 7.17 2.27
N ARG A 162 14.25 7.57 1.41
CA ARG A 162 14.89 8.89 1.46
C ARG A 162 14.16 9.97 0.65
N HIS A 163 13.25 9.57 -0.23
CA HIS A 163 12.48 10.45 -1.12
C HIS A 163 13.30 11.38 -1.99
N GLY A 164 14.57 11.04 -2.26
CA GLY A 164 15.58 11.95 -2.81
C GLY A 164 15.23 12.66 -4.13
N GLU A 165 14.18 12.22 -4.84
CA GLU A 165 13.82 12.73 -6.18
C GLU A 165 12.37 13.22 -6.33
N GLY A 166 11.47 13.11 -5.34
CA GLY A 166 10.03 13.29 -5.57
C GLY A 166 9.32 14.33 -4.68
N LEU A 167 9.17 14.02 -3.39
CA LEU A 167 8.32 14.78 -2.47
C LEU A 167 9.17 15.58 -1.49
N SER A 168 9.56 16.79 -1.92
CA SER A 168 10.36 17.70 -1.10
C SER A 168 9.80 19.12 -1.07
N ILE A 169 10.20 19.87 -0.03
CA ILE A 169 10.18 21.33 -0.06
C ILE A 169 11.60 21.85 -0.08
N VAL A 170 11.82 22.90 -0.86
CA VAL A 170 13.02 23.74 -0.80
C VAL A 170 12.53 25.17 -0.68
N ALA A 171 12.76 25.79 0.46
CA ALA A 171 12.49 27.20 0.63
C ALA A 171 13.51 27.78 1.63
N GLU A 172 13.99 28.98 1.34
CA GLU A 172 14.72 29.78 2.31
C GLU A 172 13.69 30.39 3.26
N PHE A 173 13.55 29.81 4.44
CA PHE A 173 12.63 30.34 5.44
C PHE A 173 13.33 31.46 6.22
N GLU A 174 12.87 32.70 6.07
CA GLU A 174 13.22 33.78 6.98
C GLU A 174 12.36 33.67 8.24
N ARG A 175 12.95 33.15 9.32
CA ARG A 175 12.31 33.04 10.65
C ARG A 175 13.10 33.84 11.67
N LEU A 176 12.39 34.43 12.65
CA LEU A 176 13.03 34.97 13.86
C LEU A 176 13.59 33.79 14.69
N GLY A 177 14.87 33.46 14.46
CA GLY A 177 15.59 32.36 15.12
C GLY A 177 16.00 31.23 14.17
N ALA A 178 16.59 30.17 14.73
CA ALA A 178 16.97 28.98 13.97
C ALA A 178 15.73 28.14 13.59
N THR A 179 15.76 27.52 12.41
CA THR A 179 14.79 26.50 12.01
C THR A 179 15.10 25.16 12.72
N PRO A 180 14.08 24.34 13.02
CA PRO A 180 14.28 23.01 13.61
C PRO A 180 14.79 21.95 12.61
N PHE A 181 14.94 22.33 11.34
CA PHE A 181 15.47 21.53 10.24
C PHE A 181 16.48 22.37 9.43
N GLU A 182 17.27 21.73 8.55
CA GLU A 182 18.28 22.42 7.75
C GLU A 182 17.63 23.37 6.72
N ASN A 183 17.94 24.67 6.83
CA ASN A 183 17.42 25.68 5.92
C ASN A 183 18.21 25.70 4.60
N GLY A 184 17.55 25.98 3.49
CA GLY A 184 18.20 26.08 2.18
C GLY A 184 18.63 24.76 1.53
N VAL A 185 18.27 23.62 2.10
CA VAL A 185 18.46 22.29 1.49
C VAL A 185 17.12 21.56 1.33
N PRO A 186 16.99 20.64 0.36
CA PRO A 186 15.76 19.87 0.19
C PRO A 186 15.40 19.05 1.43
N GLN A 187 14.16 19.21 1.88
CA GLN A 187 13.57 18.44 2.97
C GLN A 187 12.58 17.45 2.39
N TYR A 188 12.82 16.15 2.61
CA TYR A 188 12.08 15.06 1.97
C TYR A 188 11.11 14.36 2.92
N ALA A 189 10.01 13.86 2.37
CA ALA A 189 9.02 13.08 3.13
C ALA A 189 9.50 11.65 3.45
N GLY A 190 10.31 11.48 4.50
CA GLY A 190 10.93 10.19 4.84
C GLY A 190 9.98 9.00 5.10
N ASN A 191 8.68 9.24 5.28
CA ASN A 191 7.70 8.22 5.63
C ASN A 191 6.84 7.69 4.45
N ALA A 192 7.07 8.10 3.20
CA ALA A 192 6.13 7.69 2.14
C ALA A 192 6.14 6.20 1.80
N HIS A 193 7.26 5.48 2.02
CA HIS A 193 7.30 4.03 1.87
C HIS A 193 6.31 3.32 2.83
N LEU A 194 6.13 3.88 4.03
CA LEU A 194 5.16 3.41 5.03
C LEU A 194 3.73 3.80 4.61
N ALA A 195 3.53 5.07 4.23
CA ALA A 195 2.23 5.55 3.75
C ALA A 195 1.77 4.80 2.48
N LEU A 196 2.69 4.35 1.63
CA LEU A 196 2.39 3.54 0.46
C LEU A 196 1.76 2.21 0.88
N MET A 197 2.28 1.54 1.91
CA MET A 197 1.65 0.31 2.42
C MET A 197 0.22 0.57 2.90
N ARG A 198 0.01 1.69 3.62
CA ARG A 198 -1.33 2.11 4.05
C ARG A 198 -2.27 2.36 2.87
N GLN A 199 -1.77 2.94 1.77
CA GLN A 199 -2.52 3.10 0.53
C GLN A 199 -2.87 1.76 -0.13
N LEU A 200 -1.91 0.84 -0.25
CA LEU A 200 -2.15 -0.46 -0.87
C LEU A 200 -3.15 -1.30 -0.05
N ALA A 201 -3.07 -1.23 1.27
CA ALA A 201 -4.06 -1.86 2.15
C ALA A 201 -5.47 -1.27 1.95
N HIS A 202 -5.58 0.04 1.72
CA HIS A 202 -6.86 0.69 1.41
C HIS A 202 -7.47 0.11 0.13
N GLU A 203 -6.70 -0.02 -0.94
CA GLU A 203 -7.12 -0.62 -2.21
C GLU A 203 -7.63 -2.06 -2.03
N VAL A 204 -6.92 -2.87 -1.22
CA VAL A 204 -7.35 -4.23 -0.89
C VAL A 204 -8.66 -4.25 -0.09
N LEU A 205 -8.78 -3.42 0.94
CA LEU A 205 -9.98 -3.38 1.78
C LEU A 205 -11.20 -2.83 1.01
N ALA A 206 -10.98 -1.88 0.11
CA ALA A 206 -11.99 -1.42 -0.84
C ALA A 206 -12.43 -2.54 -1.78
N THR A 207 -11.49 -3.31 -2.32
CA THR A 207 -11.76 -4.47 -3.19
C THR A 207 -12.58 -5.54 -2.45
N VAL A 208 -12.18 -5.89 -1.23
CA VAL A 208 -12.90 -6.84 -0.37
C VAL A 208 -14.35 -6.43 -0.17
N SER A 209 -14.57 -5.15 0.14
CA SER A 209 -15.89 -4.58 0.37
C SER A 209 -16.74 -4.55 -0.90
N TYR A 210 -16.16 -4.10 -2.02
CA TYR A 210 -16.88 -3.91 -3.27
C TYR A 210 -17.25 -5.22 -3.96
N PHE A 211 -16.32 -6.18 -4.01
CA PHE A 211 -16.54 -7.49 -4.63
C PHE A 211 -17.06 -8.54 -3.66
N GLU A 212 -17.32 -8.16 -2.40
CA GLU A 212 -17.90 -9.05 -1.38
C GLU A 212 -17.08 -10.33 -1.21
N TRP A 213 -15.75 -10.18 -1.05
CA TRP A 213 -14.86 -11.32 -0.83
C TRP A 213 -15.35 -12.16 0.36
N PRO A 214 -15.18 -13.50 0.34
CA PRO A 214 -15.76 -14.40 1.33
C PRO A 214 -14.99 -14.35 2.65
N VAL A 215 -15.10 -13.24 3.37
CA VAL A 215 -14.44 -12.98 4.65
C VAL A 215 -15.46 -12.88 5.77
N GLN A 216 -15.13 -13.49 6.90
CA GLN A 216 -15.89 -13.26 8.11
C GLN A 216 -15.46 -11.92 8.72
N ASP A 217 -16.30 -10.89 8.58
CA ASP A 217 -16.00 -9.61 9.16
C ASP A 217 -16.13 -9.66 10.69
N SER A 218 -15.09 -9.20 11.38
CA SER A 218 -15.11 -8.96 12.81
C SER A 218 -14.90 -7.47 13.01
N PRO A 219 -15.96 -6.70 13.33
CA PRO A 219 -15.87 -5.25 13.37
C PRO A 219 -14.86 -4.82 14.43
N ILE A 220 -13.95 -3.93 14.04
CA ILE A 220 -13.11 -3.19 14.98
C ILE A 220 -13.98 -2.07 15.55
N VAL A 221 -13.92 -1.81 16.86
CA VAL A 221 -14.72 -0.75 17.49
C VAL A 221 -13.80 0.19 18.28
N PRO A 222 -13.82 1.51 18.01
CA PRO A 222 -14.55 2.19 16.94
C PRO A 222 -13.79 2.14 15.60
N TRP A 223 -14.38 1.49 14.58
CA TRP A 223 -13.96 1.61 13.18
C TRP A 223 -14.95 2.51 12.44
N THR A 224 -14.50 3.70 12.06
CA THR A 224 -15.34 4.72 11.41
C THR A 224 -15.17 4.74 9.89
N THR A 225 -14.13 4.11 9.35
CA THR A 225 -13.83 4.08 7.91
C THR A 225 -14.85 3.25 7.14
N ARG A 226 -15.55 3.88 6.19
CA ARG A 226 -16.48 3.20 5.28
C ARG A 226 -15.79 2.94 3.94
N PHE A 227 -15.80 1.67 3.52
CA PHE A 227 -15.30 1.27 2.20
C PHE A 227 -16.41 1.31 1.14
N PRO A 228 -16.06 1.43 -0.16
CA PRO A 228 -17.03 1.39 -1.24
C PRO A 228 -17.77 0.05 -1.29
N THR A 229 -19.04 0.11 -1.68
CA THR A 229 -19.89 -1.04 -2.00
C THR A 229 -20.53 -0.80 -3.37
N LYS A 230 -21.05 -1.86 -4.00
CA LYS A 230 -21.80 -1.72 -5.27
C LYS A 230 -23.01 -0.78 -5.17
N ALA A 231 -23.51 -0.51 -3.96
CA ALA A 231 -24.64 0.36 -3.73
C ALA A 231 -24.27 1.86 -3.68
N ASN A 232 -23.01 2.20 -3.36
CA ASN A 232 -22.61 3.59 -3.12
C ASN A 232 -21.41 4.08 -3.95
N ALA A 233 -20.82 3.21 -4.78
CA ALA A 233 -19.69 3.54 -5.63
C ALA A 233 -19.82 2.88 -7.01
N THR A 234 -19.37 3.60 -8.04
CA THR A 234 -19.23 3.08 -9.41
C THR A 234 -17.75 2.90 -9.71
N MET A 235 -17.36 1.71 -10.12
CA MET A 235 -16.00 1.43 -10.59
C MET A 235 -15.95 1.62 -12.11
N THR A 236 -15.05 2.46 -12.59
CA THR A 236 -14.73 2.53 -14.02
C THR A 236 -13.77 1.39 -14.35
N ARG A 237 -14.13 0.50 -15.27
CA ARG A 237 -13.17 -0.47 -15.81
C ARG A 237 -12.20 0.28 -16.71
N ASN A 238 -10.93 0.37 -16.31
CA ASN A 238 -9.87 0.70 -17.25
C ASN A 238 -9.46 -0.61 -17.92
N VAL A 239 -10.21 -0.98 -18.95
CA VAL A 239 -9.69 -1.90 -19.95
C VAL A 239 -8.87 -1.00 -20.85
N ASP A 240 -7.56 -0.96 -20.65
CA ASP A 240 -6.70 -0.34 -21.65
C ASP A 240 -6.94 -1.10 -22.97
N GLU A 241 -7.43 -0.39 -23.99
CA GLU A 241 -7.52 -0.84 -25.39
C GLU A 241 -6.14 -1.08 -26.00
#